data_AF-A0A077WBK2-F1
#
_entry.id   AF-A0A077WBK2-F1
#
_cell.length_a   1.000
_cell.length_b   1.000
_cell.length_c   1.000
_cell.angle_alpha   90.00
_cell.angle_beta   90.00
_cell.angle_gamma   90.00
#
_symmetry.space_group_name_H-M   'P 1'
#
loop_
_entity.id
_entity.type
_entity.pdbx_description
1 polymer ?
#
loop_
_entity_poly.entity_id
_entity_poly.type
_entity_poly.pdbx_seq_one_letter_code
_entity_poly.pdbx_strand_id
1 'polypeptide(L)'
;MGKRKRTARAKETTNPEQSESRKSQSMEDTPLALKAGYAYVSLEGTAIEAISQQEQPVDVIPPHYIQNRIRRDGHVWHHVTVINPRELPTALEAIGIEYDKKKKYHLVRALVDYLLREFGDANLWEPPEDLGLAYAEHDGTKAYYHVLHWPFGHRIRNRLGLGPAFFHVTIGFDDKDVHGTYKGPGTLLCLSHPSFYTKHHYERLAELAPSYNNDYDFIKALVKQGLATHNFRIAMSLGWTYLRGINTQTHTYL
;
A
#
# COMPACT_ATOMS: atom_id res chain seq x y z
N MET A 1 -30.73 -11.20 -59.67
CA MET A 1 -31.01 -10.38 -58.47
C MET A 1 -31.83 -11.19 -57.47
N GLY A 2 -31.19 -11.90 -56.54
CA GLY A 2 -31.86 -12.73 -55.54
C GLY A 2 -31.90 -12.08 -54.17
N LYS A 3 -33.09 -11.74 -53.67
CA LYS A 3 -33.28 -11.18 -52.32
C LYS A 3 -33.19 -12.29 -51.27
N ARG A 4 -32.11 -12.32 -50.49
CA ARG A 4 -31.98 -13.18 -49.30
C ARG A 4 -32.79 -12.59 -48.13
N LYS A 5 -33.79 -13.33 -47.67
CA LYS A 5 -34.53 -13.08 -46.41
C LYS A 5 -33.59 -13.35 -45.22
N ARG A 6 -33.35 -12.33 -44.39
CA ARG A 6 -32.72 -12.47 -43.06
C ARG A 6 -33.76 -13.00 -42.09
N THR A 7 -33.55 -14.20 -41.56
CA THR A 7 -34.29 -14.74 -40.41
C THR A 7 -33.78 -14.09 -39.12
N ALA A 8 -34.71 -13.59 -38.31
CA ALA A 8 -34.43 -13.01 -37.00
C ALA A 8 -34.01 -14.11 -36.03
N ARG A 9 -32.82 -13.94 -35.43
CA ARG A 9 -32.30 -14.80 -34.37
C ARG A 9 -32.90 -14.32 -33.05
N ALA A 10 -33.72 -15.17 -32.42
CA ALA A 10 -34.27 -14.93 -31.09
C ALA A 10 -33.10 -14.74 -30.10
N LYS A 11 -33.16 -13.67 -29.31
CA LYS A 11 -32.26 -13.44 -28.19
C LYS A 11 -32.69 -14.36 -27.06
N GLU A 12 -31.87 -15.36 -26.74
CA GLU A 12 -31.95 -16.08 -25.47
C GLU A 12 -31.70 -15.08 -24.33
N THR A 13 -32.77 -14.77 -23.62
CA THR A 13 -32.75 -14.12 -22.31
C THR A 13 -32.05 -15.04 -21.34
N THR A 14 -30.78 -14.75 -21.08
CA THR A 14 -29.97 -15.40 -20.03
C THR A 14 -30.46 -14.87 -18.68
N ASN A 15 -30.96 -15.79 -17.84
CA ASN A 15 -31.39 -15.51 -16.48
C ASN A 15 -30.24 -14.89 -15.65
N PRO A 16 -30.45 -13.75 -14.95
CA PRO A 16 -29.43 -13.14 -14.11
C PRO A 16 -29.29 -13.75 -12.70
N GLU A 17 -30.02 -14.82 -12.35
CA GLU A 17 -30.17 -15.28 -10.97
C GLU A 17 -29.14 -16.32 -10.47
N GLN A 18 -27.93 -16.38 -11.05
CA GLN A 18 -26.87 -17.29 -10.57
C GLN A 18 -25.57 -16.62 -10.08
N SER A 19 -25.63 -15.34 -9.69
CA SER A 19 -24.48 -14.67 -9.03
C SER A 19 -24.60 -14.55 -7.51
N GLU A 20 -25.63 -15.14 -6.89
CA GLU A 20 -25.79 -15.12 -5.44
C GLU A 20 -24.93 -16.17 -4.74
N SER A 21 -24.18 -15.68 -3.74
CA SER A 21 -23.39 -16.40 -2.74
C SER A 21 -21.98 -16.88 -3.13
N ARG A 22 -21.13 -15.94 -3.58
CA ARG A 22 -19.80 -15.91 -2.96
C ARG A 22 -20.02 -15.65 -1.48
N LYS A 23 -20.10 -16.72 -0.68
CA LYS A 23 -20.06 -16.67 0.78
C LYS A 23 -18.99 -15.65 1.13
N SER A 24 -19.39 -14.56 1.78
CA SER A 24 -18.44 -13.69 2.45
C SER A 24 -17.73 -14.59 3.45
N GLN A 25 -16.55 -15.10 3.08
CA GLN A 25 -15.65 -15.68 4.07
C GLN A 25 -15.48 -14.56 5.09
N SER A 26 -16.07 -14.75 6.28
CA SER A 26 -15.68 -13.98 7.45
C SER A 26 -14.16 -14.01 7.44
N MET A 27 -13.51 -12.85 7.57
CA MET A 27 -12.08 -12.85 7.88
C MET A 27 -11.91 -13.79 9.07
N GLU A 28 -11.36 -14.97 8.80
CA GLU A 28 -10.96 -15.91 9.83
C GLU A 28 -9.99 -15.15 10.75
N ASP A 29 -9.90 -15.56 12.02
CA ASP A 29 -9.08 -14.93 13.08
C ASP A 29 -7.55 -14.96 12.79
N THR A 30 -7.15 -15.02 11.53
CA THR A 30 -5.79 -15.04 11.01
C THR A 30 -5.20 -13.62 11.03
N PRO A 31 -4.19 -13.34 11.87
CA PRO A 31 -3.44 -12.08 11.87
C PRO A 31 -3.07 -11.56 10.50
N LEU A 32 -2.49 -12.42 9.67
CA LEU A 32 -1.95 -12.07 8.35
C LEU A 32 -2.19 -13.19 7.34
N ALA A 33 -2.62 -12.80 6.15
CA ALA A 33 -2.84 -13.70 5.02
C ALA A 33 -2.39 -13.03 3.72
N LEU A 34 -1.50 -13.69 2.99
CA LEU A 34 -1.14 -13.28 1.63
C LEU A 34 -2.23 -13.76 0.66
N LYS A 35 -2.77 -12.84 -0.14
CA LYS A 35 -3.89 -13.12 -1.05
C LYS A 35 -3.56 -12.73 -2.49
N ALA A 36 -4.18 -13.48 -3.40
CA ALA A 36 -4.13 -13.21 -4.83
C ALA A 36 -5.30 -12.30 -5.22
N GLY A 37 -5.00 -11.04 -5.51
CA GLY A 37 -5.91 -10.15 -6.22
C GLY A 37 -6.03 -10.52 -7.70
N TYR A 38 -6.80 -9.74 -8.47
CA TYR A 38 -6.94 -9.99 -9.91
C TYR A 38 -5.62 -9.81 -10.69
N ALA A 39 -4.82 -8.82 -10.31
CA ALA A 39 -3.57 -8.46 -10.97
C ALA A 39 -2.50 -7.95 -9.98
N TYR A 40 -2.66 -8.22 -8.69
CA TYR A 40 -1.77 -7.74 -7.63
C TYR A 40 -1.73 -8.76 -6.49
N VAL A 41 -0.70 -8.69 -5.66
CA VAL A 41 -0.59 -9.48 -4.43
C VAL A 41 -0.88 -8.56 -3.24
N SER A 42 -1.81 -8.96 -2.38
CA SER A 42 -2.18 -8.24 -1.16
C SER A 42 -1.79 -8.99 0.11
N LEU A 43 -1.55 -8.24 1.17
CA LEU A 43 -1.55 -8.72 2.55
C LEU A 43 -2.83 -8.22 3.23
N GLU A 44 -3.59 -9.15 3.79
CA GLU A 44 -4.86 -8.93 4.49
C GLU A 44 -4.78 -9.63 5.86
N GLY A 45 -5.76 -9.44 6.75
CA GLY A 45 -5.80 -10.12 8.05
C GLY A 45 -6.12 -9.18 9.20
N THR A 46 -6.41 -9.74 10.38
CA THR A 46 -6.89 -8.96 11.53
C THR A 46 -5.88 -7.91 11.99
N ALA A 47 -4.58 -8.14 11.77
CA ALA A 47 -3.55 -7.13 12.03
C ALA A 47 -3.66 -5.91 11.10
N ILE A 48 -4.02 -6.11 9.82
CA ILE A 48 -4.21 -5.01 8.86
C ILE A 48 -5.49 -4.22 9.19
N GLU A 49 -6.57 -4.92 9.59
CA GLU A 49 -7.77 -4.24 10.06
C GLU A 49 -7.52 -3.44 11.33
N ALA A 50 -6.76 -4.00 12.29
CA ALA A 50 -6.42 -3.30 13.52
C ALA A 50 -5.68 -1.99 13.25
N ILE A 51 -4.78 -1.95 12.26
CA ILE A 51 -4.12 -0.72 11.81
C ILE A 51 -5.14 0.28 11.27
N SER A 52 -6.06 -0.16 10.42
CA SER A 52 -7.10 0.72 9.85
C SER A 52 -8.07 1.30 10.89
N GLN A 53 -8.19 0.65 12.05
CA GLN A 53 -9.08 1.01 13.15
C GLN A 53 -8.38 1.81 14.26
N GLN A 54 -7.05 1.98 14.20
CA GLN A 54 -6.35 2.84 15.15
C GLN A 54 -6.95 4.25 15.13
N GLU A 55 -6.96 4.91 16.29
CA GLU A 55 -7.67 6.18 16.51
C GLU A 55 -7.44 7.16 15.35
N GLN A 56 -8.45 7.26 14.50
CA GLN A 56 -8.54 8.30 13.51
C GLN A 56 -9.26 9.45 14.19
N PRO A 57 -8.71 10.67 14.21
CA PRO A 57 -9.46 11.77 14.76
C PRO A 57 -10.73 11.89 13.91
N VAL A 58 -11.88 11.75 14.59
CA VAL A 58 -13.19 11.36 14.01
C VAL A 58 -13.69 12.33 12.93
N ASP A 59 -13.00 13.46 12.76
CA ASP A 59 -13.34 14.54 11.82
C ASP A 59 -12.30 14.77 10.70
N VAL A 60 -11.29 13.90 10.55
CA VAL A 60 -10.18 14.13 9.60
C VAL A 60 -10.48 13.56 8.23
N ILE A 61 -11.11 12.38 8.17
CA ILE A 61 -11.40 11.69 6.92
C ILE A 61 -12.89 11.80 6.64
N PRO A 62 -13.30 12.51 5.57
CA PRO A 62 -14.70 12.61 5.23
C PRO A 62 -15.33 11.23 5.00
N PRO A 63 -16.54 10.92 5.53
CA PRO A 63 -17.14 9.59 5.39
C PRO A 63 -17.30 9.12 3.95
N HIS A 64 -17.54 10.06 3.01
CA HIS A 64 -17.66 9.73 1.59
C HIS A 64 -16.35 9.20 1.00
N TYR A 65 -15.18 9.55 1.57
CA TYR A 65 -13.90 9.03 1.10
C TYR A 65 -13.75 7.53 1.38
N ILE A 66 -14.21 7.10 2.56
CA ILE A 66 -14.24 5.68 2.95
C ILE A 66 -15.20 4.91 2.05
N GLN A 67 -16.38 5.48 1.76
CA GLN A 67 -17.35 4.89 0.85
C GLN A 67 -16.81 4.73 -0.58
N ASN A 68 -16.02 5.69 -1.06
CA ASN A 68 -15.38 5.61 -2.37
C ASN A 68 -14.36 4.46 -2.43
N ARG A 69 -13.57 4.25 -1.37
CA ARG A 69 -12.68 3.09 -1.25
C ARG A 69 -13.44 1.78 -1.24
N ILE A 70 -14.49 1.66 -0.43
CA ILE A 70 -15.33 0.45 -0.37
C ILE A 70 -15.95 0.16 -1.74
N ARG A 71 -16.42 1.19 -2.46
CA ARG A 71 -16.98 1.02 -3.82
C ARG A 71 -15.92 0.54 -4.82
N ARG A 72 -14.70 1.05 -4.75
CA ARG A 72 -13.57 0.63 -5.61
C ARG A 72 -13.17 -0.83 -5.34
N ASP A 73 -13.05 -1.19 -4.07
CA ASP A 73 -12.53 -2.51 -3.66
C ASP A 73 -13.61 -3.59 -3.64
N GLY A 74 -14.89 -3.19 -3.51
CA GLY A 74 -16.03 -4.09 -3.44
C GLY A 74 -16.21 -4.77 -2.07
N HIS A 75 -15.48 -4.33 -1.04
CA HIS A 75 -15.56 -4.86 0.32
C HIS A 75 -15.11 -3.84 1.38
N VAL A 76 -15.47 -4.11 2.64
CA VAL A 76 -15.16 -3.23 3.77
C VAL A 76 -13.76 -3.40 4.33
N TRP A 77 -13.17 -4.59 4.17
CA TRP A 77 -11.82 -4.89 4.67
C TRP A 77 -10.75 -4.16 3.86
N HIS A 78 -9.64 -3.94 4.51
CA HIS A 78 -8.46 -3.27 4.03
C HIS A 78 -7.38 -4.28 3.63
N HIS A 79 -6.43 -3.80 2.84
CA HIS A 79 -5.30 -4.59 2.43
C HIS A 79 -4.07 -3.70 2.24
N VAL A 80 -2.89 -4.32 2.29
CA VAL A 80 -1.63 -3.72 1.86
C VAL A 80 -1.29 -4.31 0.51
N THR A 81 -1.07 -3.47 -0.50
CA THR A 81 -0.55 -3.95 -1.79
C THR A 81 0.94 -4.26 -1.64
N VAL A 82 1.31 -5.54 -1.78
CA VAL A 82 2.72 -5.99 -1.70
C VAL A 82 3.40 -5.87 -3.07
N ILE A 83 2.68 -6.25 -4.12
CA ILE A 83 3.11 -6.22 -5.53
C ILE A 83 1.96 -5.66 -6.35
N ASN A 84 2.18 -4.53 -7.01
CA ASN A 84 1.14 -3.87 -7.79
C ASN A 84 1.08 -4.40 -9.25
N PRO A 85 0.04 -4.07 -10.04
CA PRO A 85 -0.11 -4.60 -11.40
C PRO A 85 1.00 -4.23 -12.38
N ARG A 86 1.75 -3.14 -12.15
CA ARG A 86 2.87 -2.73 -13.00
C ARG A 86 4.14 -3.53 -12.68
N GLU A 87 4.26 -4.04 -11.46
CA GLU A 87 5.40 -4.82 -10.98
C GLU A 87 5.25 -6.32 -11.25
N LEU A 88 4.03 -6.79 -11.50
CA LEU A 88 3.72 -8.20 -11.69
C LEU A 88 4.59 -8.90 -12.76
N PRO A 89 4.85 -8.33 -13.97
CA PRO A 89 5.71 -8.98 -14.96
C PRO A 89 7.13 -9.24 -14.43
N THR A 90 7.74 -8.24 -13.79
CA THR A 90 9.09 -8.35 -13.20
C THR A 90 9.11 -9.39 -12.08
N ALA A 91 8.10 -9.40 -11.21
CA ALA A 91 8.00 -10.37 -10.12
C ALA A 91 7.89 -11.83 -10.63
N LEU A 92 7.15 -12.04 -11.73
CA LEU A 92 7.00 -13.36 -12.35
C LEU A 92 8.28 -13.81 -13.06
N GLU A 93 8.95 -12.90 -13.76
CA GLU A 93 10.25 -13.16 -14.39
C GLU A 93 11.29 -13.60 -13.35
N ALA A 94 11.33 -12.96 -12.18
CA ALA A 94 12.23 -13.30 -11.09
C ALA A 94 12.06 -14.73 -10.54
N ILE A 95 10.92 -15.38 -10.81
CA ILE A 95 10.63 -16.77 -10.43
C ILE A 95 10.51 -17.71 -11.64
N GLY A 96 10.93 -17.26 -12.83
CA GLY A 96 10.96 -18.06 -14.05
C GLY A 96 9.59 -18.31 -14.69
N ILE A 97 8.60 -17.46 -14.44
CA ILE A 97 7.26 -17.56 -15.03
C ILE A 97 7.06 -16.49 -16.10
N GLU A 98 6.69 -16.92 -17.32
CA GLU A 98 6.37 -16.01 -18.41
C GLU A 98 5.03 -15.28 -18.16
N TYR A 99 5.02 -13.97 -18.40
CA TYR A 99 3.83 -13.15 -18.20
C TYR A 99 2.83 -13.25 -19.37
N ASP A 100 1.64 -13.78 -19.08
CA ASP A 100 0.50 -13.82 -20.00
C ASP A 100 -0.67 -12.96 -19.48
N LYS A 101 -0.97 -11.86 -20.19
CA LYS A 101 -2.06 -10.93 -19.86
C LYS A 101 -3.44 -11.58 -19.79
N LYS A 102 -3.66 -12.74 -20.44
CA LYS A 102 -4.93 -13.46 -20.41
C LYS A 102 -5.07 -14.36 -19.18
N LYS A 103 -3.98 -14.65 -18.48
CA LYS A 103 -3.93 -15.56 -17.33
C LYS A 103 -3.54 -14.88 -16.02
N LYS A 104 -3.66 -13.55 -15.93
CA LYS A 104 -3.21 -12.74 -14.78
C LYS A 104 -3.55 -13.34 -13.43
N TYR A 105 -4.81 -13.68 -13.19
CA TYR A 105 -5.24 -14.23 -11.91
C TYR A 105 -4.51 -15.53 -11.54
N HIS A 106 -4.31 -16.45 -12.49
CA HIS A 106 -3.57 -17.69 -12.26
C HIS A 106 -2.08 -17.42 -12.00
N LEU A 107 -1.49 -16.43 -12.69
CA LEU A 107 -0.10 -16.04 -12.47
C LEU A 107 0.10 -15.43 -11.08
N VAL A 108 -0.82 -14.57 -10.63
CA VAL A 108 -0.79 -14.01 -9.27
C VAL A 108 -0.93 -15.11 -8.22
N ARG A 109 -1.80 -16.11 -8.43
CA ARG A 109 -1.88 -17.28 -7.51
C ARG A 109 -0.58 -18.07 -7.48
N ALA A 110 0.04 -18.34 -8.62
CA ALA A 110 1.33 -19.04 -8.67
C ALA A 110 2.42 -18.26 -7.93
N LEU A 111 2.41 -16.93 -8.04
CA LEU A 111 3.32 -16.05 -7.31
C LEU A 111 3.06 -16.08 -5.79
N VAL A 112 1.80 -16.07 -5.36
CA VAL A 112 1.44 -16.24 -3.94
C VAL A 112 1.90 -17.60 -3.41
N ASP A 113 1.65 -18.69 -4.15
CA ASP A 113 2.08 -20.04 -3.76
C ASP A 113 3.61 -20.15 -3.67
N TYR A 114 4.32 -19.49 -4.58
CA TYR A 114 5.79 -19.39 -4.52
C TYR A 114 6.23 -18.66 -3.25
N LEU A 115 5.65 -17.49 -2.95
CA LEU A 115 6.02 -16.68 -1.79
C LEU A 115 5.76 -17.42 -0.47
N LEU A 116 4.62 -18.12 -0.36
CA LEU A 116 4.31 -18.91 0.82
C LEU A 116 5.23 -20.13 0.98
N ARG A 117 5.71 -20.71 -0.12
CA ARG A 117 6.73 -21.79 -0.06
C ARG A 117 8.09 -21.27 0.37
N GLU A 118 8.49 -20.10 -0.13
CA GLU A 118 9.80 -19.49 0.14
C GLU A 118 9.88 -18.92 1.57
N PHE A 119 8.83 -18.22 2.01
CA PHE A 119 8.82 -17.45 3.25
C PHE A 119 7.96 -18.08 4.36
N GLY A 120 7.33 -19.22 4.11
CA GLY A 120 6.41 -19.87 5.04
C GLY A 120 5.03 -19.21 5.09
N ASP A 121 4.20 -19.69 6.02
CA ASP A 121 2.84 -19.18 6.23
C ASP A 121 2.87 -17.70 6.63
N ALA A 122 2.08 -16.88 5.93
CA ALA A 122 1.96 -15.45 6.17
C ALA A 122 1.51 -15.11 7.59
N ASN A 123 0.77 -16.01 8.24
CA ASN A 123 0.32 -15.83 9.61
C ASN A 123 1.47 -15.80 10.64
N LEU A 124 2.65 -16.28 10.26
CA LEU A 124 3.85 -16.30 11.10
C LEU A 124 4.83 -15.17 10.78
N TRP A 125 4.50 -14.29 9.83
CA TRP A 125 5.36 -13.19 9.45
C TRP A 125 5.32 -12.06 10.47
N GLU A 126 6.38 -11.28 10.48
CA GLU A 126 6.43 -10.01 11.21
C GLU A 126 5.34 -9.07 10.65
N PRO A 127 4.40 -8.59 11.49
CA PRO A 127 3.36 -7.67 11.03
C PRO A 127 3.95 -6.30 10.68
N PRO A 128 3.33 -5.57 9.74
CA PRO A 128 3.68 -4.17 9.51
C PRO A 128 3.48 -3.33 10.79
N GLU A 129 4.41 -2.42 11.07
CA GLU A 129 4.26 -1.41 12.10
C GLU A 129 3.56 -0.18 11.50
N ASP A 130 2.49 0.29 12.16
CA ASP A 130 1.81 1.51 11.77
C ASP A 130 2.62 2.75 12.17
N LEU A 131 2.99 3.58 11.19
CA LEU A 131 3.66 4.85 11.41
C LEU A 131 2.67 6.01 11.56
N GLY A 132 1.38 5.77 11.38
CA GLY A 132 0.31 6.72 11.58
C GLY A 132 -0.34 7.22 10.28
N LEU A 133 -1.35 8.07 10.47
CA LEU A 133 -2.18 8.61 9.40
C LEU A 133 -1.40 9.64 8.58
N ALA A 134 -1.53 9.51 7.26
CA ALA A 134 -0.96 10.38 6.25
C ALA A 134 -2.00 10.73 5.19
N TYR A 135 -1.66 11.71 4.35
CA TYR A 135 -2.42 11.99 3.14
C TYR A 135 -1.51 12.35 1.96
N ALA A 136 -2.03 12.18 0.75
CA ALA A 136 -1.45 12.74 -0.46
C ALA A 136 -2.53 13.51 -1.21
N GLU A 137 -2.12 14.57 -1.88
CA GLU A 137 -3.01 15.41 -2.69
C GLU A 137 -2.35 15.70 -4.04
N HIS A 138 -3.10 15.52 -5.12
CA HIS A 138 -2.66 15.82 -6.49
C HIS A 138 -3.86 16.13 -7.37
N ASP A 139 -3.73 17.15 -8.22
CA ASP A 139 -4.79 17.60 -9.13
C ASP A 139 -6.16 17.81 -8.45
N GLY A 140 -6.14 18.34 -7.22
CA GLY A 140 -7.35 18.57 -6.40
C GLY A 140 -8.01 17.31 -5.85
N THR A 141 -7.39 16.13 -6.02
CA THR A 141 -7.84 14.87 -5.43
C THR A 141 -6.98 14.51 -4.23
N LYS A 142 -7.60 13.95 -3.19
CA LYS A 142 -6.93 13.61 -1.92
C LYS A 142 -7.17 12.15 -1.55
N ALA A 143 -6.14 11.51 -1.00
CA ALA A 143 -6.20 10.16 -0.45
C ALA A 143 -5.59 10.13 0.95
N TYR A 144 -6.26 9.43 1.87
CA TYR A 144 -5.79 9.18 3.23
C TYR A 144 -5.41 7.71 3.39
N TYR A 145 -4.32 7.49 4.10
CA TYR A 145 -3.74 6.16 4.30
C TYR A 145 -2.88 6.12 5.56
N HIS A 146 -2.75 4.94 6.15
CA HIS A 146 -1.74 4.68 7.17
C HIS A 146 -0.44 4.29 6.48
N VAL A 147 0.67 4.93 6.83
CA VAL A 147 2.00 4.56 6.33
C VAL A 147 2.54 3.42 7.19
N LEU A 148 3.13 2.41 6.56
CA LEU A 148 3.63 1.24 7.26
C LEU A 148 5.15 1.14 7.18
N HIS A 149 5.77 0.80 8.29
CA HIS A 149 7.13 0.26 8.31
C HIS A 149 7.05 -1.27 8.28
N TRP A 150 7.58 -1.87 7.20
CA TRP A 150 7.51 -3.32 7.04
C TRP A 150 8.78 -3.91 6.42
N PRO A 151 9.84 -4.14 7.23
CA PRO A 151 11.09 -4.74 6.77
C PRO A 151 10.89 -6.10 6.10
N PHE A 152 9.97 -6.93 6.59
CA PHE A 152 9.64 -8.21 5.98
C PHE A 152 9.12 -8.06 4.54
N GLY A 153 8.22 -7.10 4.31
CA GLY A 153 7.73 -6.77 2.97
C GLY A 153 8.85 -6.37 2.02
N HIS A 154 9.84 -5.62 2.49
CA HIS A 154 11.01 -5.28 1.70
C HIS A 154 11.88 -6.49 1.36
N ARG A 155 11.99 -7.48 2.26
CA ARG A 155 12.69 -8.75 1.94
C ARG A 155 12.00 -9.52 0.81
N ILE A 156 10.67 -9.58 0.83
CA ILE A 156 9.88 -10.16 -0.27
C ILE A 156 10.19 -9.43 -1.58
N ARG A 157 10.11 -8.10 -1.57
CA ARG A 157 10.35 -7.29 -2.78
C ARG A 157 11.76 -7.47 -3.33
N ASN A 158 12.77 -7.45 -2.47
CA ASN A 158 14.16 -7.70 -2.84
C ASN A 158 14.35 -9.08 -3.47
N ARG A 159 13.69 -10.12 -2.93
CA ARG A 159 13.75 -11.48 -3.48
C ARG A 159 13.21 -11.59 -4.91
N LEU A 160 12.28 -10.70 -5.26
CA LEU A 160 11.64 -10.63 -6.57
C LEU A 160 12.31 -9.60 -7.50
N GLY A 161 13.45 -9.02 -7.11
CA GLY A 161 14.12 -7.97 -7.90
C GLY A 161 13.32 -6.67 -8.01
N LEU A 162 12.35 -6.45 -7.11
CA LEU A 162 11.57 -5.23 -7.07
C LEU A 162 12.29 -4.17 -6.22
N GLY A 163 12.20 -2.92 -6.65
CA GLY A 163 12.72 -1.79 -5.87
C GLY A 163 11.97 -1.56 -4.55
N PRO A 164 12.45 -0.65 -3.69
CA PRO A 164 11.75 -0.27 -2.47
C PRO A 164 10.35 0.29 -2.79
N ALA A 165 9.41 0.13 -1.85
CA ALA A 165 8.08 0.70 -1.91
C ALA A 165 7.65 1.25 -0.55
N PHE A 166 6.72 2.19 -0.56
CA PHE A 166 6.09 2.69 0.66
C PHE A 166 4.78 1.92 0.88
N PHE A 167 4.83 0.95 1.78
CA PHE A 167 3.66 0.19 2.17
C PHE A 167 2.66 1.09 2.90
N HIS A 168 1.38 0.91 2.61
CA HIS A 168 0.33 1.69 3.21
C HIS A 168 -1.00 0.93 3.18
N VAL A 169 -1.89 1.29 4.12
CA VAL A 169 -3.30 0.89 4.11
C VAL A 169 -4.13 2.08 3.64
N THR A 170 -4.79 1.98 2.48
CA THR A 170 -5.69 3.04 2.01
C THR A 170 -6.98 3.05 2.82
N ILE A 171 -7.26 4.15 3.50
CA ILE A 171 -8.49 4.30 4.29
C ILE A 171 -9.64 4.83 3.41
N GLY A 172 -9.35 5.89 2.65
CA GLY A 172 -10.32 6.56 1.80
C GLY A 172 -9.67 7.56 0.86
N PHE A 173 -10.39 7.92 -0.19
CA PHE A 173 -9.98 8.96 -1.14
C PHE A 173 -11.21 9.66 -1.69
N ASP A 174 -11.02 10.82 -2.31
CA ASP A 174 -12.09 11.60 -2.94
C ASP A 174 -12.72 10.88 -4.15
N ASP A 175 -13.00 11.54 -5.25
CA ASP A 175 -13.55 10.91 -6.46
C ASP A 175 -12.61 9.83 -7.04
N LYS A 176 -11.30 10.07 -7.03
CA LYS A 176 -10.28 9.18 -7.60
C LYS A 176 -9.15 8.96 -6.62
N ASP A 177 -8.60 7.75 -6.66
CA ASP A 177 -7.38 7.45 -5.93
C ASP A 177 -6.21 8.25 -6.53
N VAL A 178 -5.32 8.69 -5.66
CA VAL A 178 -4.13 9.46 -6.01
C VAL A 178 -3.04 8.47 -6.43
N HIS A 179 -2.67 8.50 -7.71
CA HIS A 179 -1.62 7.63 -8.26
C HIS A 179 -0.39 8.44 -8.67
N GLY A 180 0.79 7.80 -8.62
CA GLY A 180 2.04 8.42 -9.08
C GLY A 180 2.62 9.48 -8.13
N THR A 181 2.02 9.67 -6.96
CA THR A 181 2.54 10.55 -5.91
C THR A 181 3.33 9.77 -4.87
N TYR A 182 4.23 10.48 -4.19
CA TYR A 182 4.88 9.97 -2.99
C TYR A 182 3.84 9.71 -1.87
N LYS A 183 3.90 8.52 -1.27
CA LYS A 183 3.04 8.06 -0.16
C LYS A 183 3.86 7.47 0.99
N GLY A 184 5.09 7.96 1.18
CA GLY A 184 6.01 7.51 2.22
C GLY A 184 5.89 8.29 3.53
N PRO A 185 6.75 8.01 4.53
CA PRO A 185 6.65 8.60 5.87
C PRO A 185 6.72 10.13 5.92
N GLY A 186 7.27 10.80 4.90
CA GLY A 186 7.27 12.25 4.79
C GLY A 186 5.88 12.89 4.67
N THR A 187 4.83 12.10 4.37
CA THR A 187 3.44 12.58 4.27
C THR A 187 2.63 12.42 5.55
N LEU A 188 3.24 11.96 6.65
CA LEU A 188 2.57 11.78 7.94
C LEU A 188 2.00 13.10 8.48
N LEU A 189 0.76 13.05 8.97
CA LEU A 189 0.09 14.22 9.55
C LEU A 189 0.83 14.74 10.79
N CYS A 190 1.43 13.87 11.60
CA CYS A 190 2.19 14.26 12.79
C CYS A 190 3.48 15.06 12.50
N LEU A 191 3.94 15.07 11.23
CA LEU A 191 5.09 15.85 10.78
C LEU A 191 4.70 17.18 10.10
N SER A 192 3.42 17.39 9.83
CA SER A 192 2.90 18.54 9.08
C SER A 192 1.83 19.34 9.84
N HIS A 193 1.16 18.72 10.81
CA HIS A 193 0.07 19.30 11.58
C HIS A 193 0.33 19.20 13.09
N PRO A 194 0.44 20.34 13.80
CA PRO A 194 0.75 20.36 15.25
C PRO A 194 -0.25 19.57 16.12
N SER A 195 -1.51 19.46 15.71
CA SER A 195 -2.54 18.71 16.46
C SER A 195 -2.34 17.20 16.45
N PHE A 196 -1.52 16.67 15.54
CA PHE A 196 -1.21 15.24 15.45
C PHE A 196 0.16 14.89 16.05
N TYR A 197 0.90 15.90 16.50
CA TYR A 197 2.22 15.68 17.04
C TYR A 197 2.14 15.13 18.46
N THR A 198 2.90 14.06 18.71
CA THR A 198 3.30 13.68 20.06
C THR A 198 4.81 13.47 20.09
N LYS A 199 5.43 13.77 21.23
CA LYS A 199 6.87 13.59 21.40
C LYS A 199 7.28 12.13 21.19
N HIS A 200 6.50 11.19 21.76
CA HIS A 200 6.76 9.76 21.64
C HIS A 200 6.77 9.29 20.17
N HIS A 201 5.76 9.71 19.40
CA HIS A 201 5.66 9.36 17.99
C HIS A 201 6.81 9.94 17.17
N TYR A 202 7.20 11.19 17.45
CA TYR A 202 8.36 11.81 16.82
C TYR A 202 9.67 11.08 17.12
N GLU A 203 9.91 10.72 18.38
CA GLU A 203 11.10 9.94 18.79
C GLU A 203 11.13 8.60 18.07
N ARG A 204 9.97 7.91 17.98
CA ARG A 204 9.86 6.65 17.25
C ARG A 204 10.20 6.80 15.76
N LEU A 205 9.69 7.83 15.10
CA LEU A 205 10.03 8.11 13.69
C LEU A 205 11.52 8.43 13.51
N ALA A 206 12.15 9.11 14.48
CA ALA A 206 13.59 9.38 14.46
C ALA A 206 14.44 8.12 14.62
N GLU A 207 14.00 7.15 15.41
CA GLU A 207 14.65 5.84 15.51
C GLU A 207 14.63 5.07 14.18
N LEU A 208 13.54 5.21 13.41
CA LEU A 208 13.36 4.54 12.13
C LEU A 208 14.08 5.24 10.96
N ALA A 209 14.46 6.51 11.12
CA ALA A 209 15.12 7.30 10.07
C ALA A 209 16.30 6.61 9.35
N PRO A 210 17.17 5.83 10.01
CA PRO A 210 18.25 5.09 9.32
C PRO A 210 17.75 4.11 8.25
N SER A 211 16.57 3.51 8.42
CA SER A 211 15.94 2.63 7.42
C SER A 211 15.39 3.38 6.20
N TYR A 212 15.31 4.71 6.30
CA TYR A 212 14.78 5.62 5.27
C TYR A 212 15.82 6.68 4.87
N ASN A 213 17.11 6.34 4.95
CA ASN A 213 18.20 7.28 4.64
C ASN A 213 18.17 7.83 3.20
N ASN A 214 17.48 7.15 2.28
CA ASN A 214 17.28 7.55 0.89
C ASN A 214 15.96 8.31 0.65
N ASP A 215 15.13 8.48 1.70
CA ASP A 215 13.86 9.18 1.64
C ASP A 215 14.02 10.63 2.12
N TYR A 216 14.44 11.50 1.21
CA TYR A 216 14.74 12.90 1.52
C TYR A 216 13.52 13.67 2.03
N ASP A 217 12.32 13.36 1.53
CA ASP A 217 11.09 14.03 1.96
C ASP A 217 10.77 13.70 3.42
N PHE A 218 10.93 12.42 3.82
CA PHE A 218 10.78 12.03 5.21
C PHE A 218 11.81 12.70 6.13
N ILE A 219 13.10 12.63 5.80
CA ILE A 219 14.15 13.19 6.66
C ILE A 219 13.98 14.71 6.79
N LYS A 220 13.63 15.41 5.70
CA LYS A 220 13.35 16.85 5.72
C LYS A 220 12.14 17.19 6.60
N ALA A 221 11.05 16.45 6.47
CA ALA A 221 9.85 16.64 7.31
C ALA A 221 10.17 16.43 8.79
N LEU A 222 10.95 15.40 9.11
CA LEU A 222 11.34 15.05 10.48
C LEU A 222 12.28 16.09 11.11
N VAL A 223 13.24 16.64 10.35
CA VAL A 223 14.09 17.75 10.82
C VAL A 223 13.25 19.00 11.08
N LYS A 224 12.36 19.37 10.15
CA LYS A 224 11.46 20.53 10.30
C LYS A 224 10.59 20.41 11.55
N GLN A 225 9.98 19.25 11.78
CA GLN A 225 9.15 19.01 12.95
C GLN A 225 9.97 19.07 14.25
N GLY A 226 11.19 18.52 14.25
CA GLY A 226 12.09 18.58 15.41
C GLY A 226 12.47 20.00 15.79
N LEU A 227 12.74 20.87 14.81
CA LEU A 227 13.01 22.30 15.04
C LEU A 227 11.77 23.03 15.59
N ALA A 228 10.60 22.78 15.00
CA ALA A 228 9.34 23.40 15.43
C ALA A 228 8.91 23.02 16.85
N THR A 229 9.36 21.85 17.35
CA THR A 229 8.99 21.30 18.65
C THR A 229 10.13 21.34 19.68
N HIS A 230 11.20 22.08 19.38
CA HIS A 230 12.39 22.23 20.24
C HIS A 230 13.16 20.93 20.55
N ASN A 231 13.00 19.89 19.72
CA ASN A 231 13.78 18.65 19.80
C ASN A 231 15.13 18.78 19.05
N PHE A 232 15.88 19.84 19.34
CA PHE A 232 17.07 20.24 18.57
C PHE A 232 18.13 19.14 18.45
N ARG A 233 18.38 18.37 19.51
CA ARG A 233 19.41 17.32 19.50
C ARG A 233 19.13 16.26 18.43
N ILE A 234 17.89 15.81 18.33
CA ILE A 234 17.46 14.82 17.34
C ILE A 234 17.49 15.44 15.94
N ALA A 235 16.92 16.64 15.80
CA ALA A 235 16.90 17.35 14.51
C ALA A 235 18.30 17.59 13.94
N MET A 236 19.28 17.98 14.76
CA MET A 236 20.66 18.19 14.32
C MET A 236 21.35 16.88 13.93
N SER A 237 21.12 15.79 14.67
CA SER A 237 21.64 14.47 14.32
C SER A 237 21.10 13.98 12.98
N LEU A 238 19.80 14.14 12.74
CA LEU A 238 19.14 13.78 11.48
C LEU A 238 19.62 14.66 10.32
N GLY A 239 19.77 15.97 10.55
CA GLY A 239 20.29 16.92 9.57
C GLY A 239 21.72 16.60 9.16
N TRP A 240 22.56 16.14 10.09
CA TRP A 240 23.90 15.68 9.78
C TRP A 240 23.89 14.41 8.90
N THR A 241 23.04 13.42 9.23
CA THR A 241 22.84 12.22 8.40
C THR A 241 22.36 12.58 7.00
N TYR A 242 21.41 13.51 6.89
CA TYR A 242 20.90 14.04 5.62
C TYR A 242 22.02 14.63 4.75
N LEU A 243 22.84 15.52 5.33
CA LEU A 243 23.94 16.17 4.63
C LEU A 243 25.02 15.17 4.19
N ARG A 244 25.30 14.13 4.99
CA ARG A 244 26.22 13.06 4.60
C ARG A 244 25.67 12.19 3.47
N GLY A 245 24.38 11.85 3.51
CA GLY A 245 23.72 11.02 2.48
C GLY A 245 23.76 11.66 1.09
N ILE A 246 23.53 12.98 1.02
CA ILE A 246 23.63 13.76 -0.24
C ILE A 246 25.02 13.63 -0.87
N ASN A 247 26.08 13.64 -0.06
CA ASN A 247 27.45 13.55 -0.57
C ASN A 247 27.84 12.16 -1.07
N THR A 248 27.09 11.10 -0.72
CA THR A 248 27.38 9.73 -1.16
C THR A 248 26.63 9.32 -2.42
N GLN A 249 25.55 10.01 -2.81
CA GLN A 249 24.71 9.62 -3.95
C GLN A 249 25.04 10.34 -5.27
N THR A 250 26.03 11.23 -5.31
CA THR A 250 26.49 11.89 -6.55
C THR A 250 27.14 10.94 -7.57
N HIS A 251 27.17 9.61 -7.36
CA HIS A 251 27.87 8.67 -8.23
C HIS A 251 27.08 7.41 -8.66
N THR A 252 25.76 7.31 -8.48
CA THR A 252 25.08 6.02 -8.81
C THR A 252 23.66 6.13 -9.38
N TYR A 253 23.43 7.11 -10.25
CA TYR A 253 22.29 7.07 -11.17
C TYR A 253 22.78 7.35 -12.61
N LEU A 254 23.33 6.32 -13.24
CA LEU A 254 23.40 6.12 -14.70
C LEU A 254 23.08 4.66 -15.00
#